data_AF-A0A4U9U597-F1
#
_entry.id   AF-A0A4U9U597-F1
#
_cell.length_a   1.000
_cell.length_b   1.000
_cell.length_c   1.000
_cell.angle_alpha   90.00
_cell.angle_beta   90.00
_cell.angle_gamma   90.00
#
_symmetry.space_group_name_H-M   'P 1'
#
loop_
_entity.id
_entity.type
_entity.pdbx_description
1 polymer ?
#
loop_
_entity_poly.entity_id
_entity_poly.type
_entity_poly.pdbx_seq_one_letter_code
_entity_poly.pdbx_strand_id
1 'polypeptide(L)' 'MKAVNLVALNPLDAERYGLQHGDRVRLQTPGGSVEAQISLLDGVMPGVIAIETRLWAS' A
#
# COMPACT_ATOMS: atom_id res chain seq x y z
N MET A 1 -19.02 -0.61 6.28
CA MET A 1 -17.72 0.11 6.23
C MET A 1 -17.05 -0.30 4.93
N LYS A 2 -16.59 0.65 4.09
CA LYS A 2 -15.93 0.32 2.81
C LYS A 2 -14.63 -0.43 3.12
N ALA A 3 -14.34 -1.50 2.39
CA ALA A 3 -13.09 -2.25 2.57
C ALA A 3 -11.90 -1.30 2.37
N VAL A 4 -10.94 -1.35 3.29
CA VAL A 4 -9.68 -0.59 3.17
C VAL A 4 -8.82 -1.34 2.16
N ASN A 5 -8.34 -0.65 1.13
CA ASN A 5 -7.35 -1.22 0.23
C ASN A 5 -6.03 -1.31 0.98
N LEU A 6 -5.45 -2.50 1.07
CA LEU A 6 -4.15 -2.70 1.68
C LEU A 6 -3.07 -2.63 0.62
N VAL A 7 -2.02 -1.87 0.92
CA VAL A 7 -0.80 -1.87 0.14
C VAL A 7 0.37 -2.21 1.03
N ALA A 8 1.19 -3.15 0.55
CA ALA A 8 2.36 -3.58 1.26
C ALA A 8 3.64 -3.04 0.63
N LEU A 9 4.56 -2.62 1.49
CA LEU A 9 5.89 -2.15 1.14
C LEU A 9 6.96 -2.73 2.06
N ASN A 10 8.19 -2.68 1.59
CA ASN A 10 9.35 -3.03 2.38
C ASN A 10 9.61 -1.96 3.47
N PRO A 11 10.02 -2.34 4.70
CA PRO A 11 10.36 -1.38 5.76
C PRO A 11 11.42 -0.33 5.37
N LEU A 12 12.36 -0.67 4.49
CA LEU A 12 13.39 0.27 4.02
C LEU A 12 12.79 1.43 3.20
N ASP A 13 11.74 1.16 2.42
CA ASP A 13 11.03 2.22 1.72
C ASP A 13 10.15 3.02 2.68
N ALA A 14 9.58 2.37 3.69
CA ALA A 14 8.85 3.06 4.75
C ALA A 14 9.73 4.09 5.45
N GLU A 15 10.96 3.72 5.80
CA GLU A 15 11.94 4.64 6.40
C GLU A 15 12.28 5.80 5.46
N ARG A 16 12.57 5.51 4.18
CA ARG A 16 12.89 6.53 3.16
C ARG A 16 11.78 7.56 2.98
N TYR A 17 10.53 7.13 3.09
CA TYR A 17 9.35 7.99 2.89
C TYR A 17 8.70 8.46 4.19
N GLY A 18 9.26 8.10 5.35
CA GLY A 18 8.71 8.45 6.67
C GLY A 18 7.34 7.84 6.96
N LEU A 19 7.06 6.65 6.42
CA LEU A 19 5.80 5.92 6.59
C LEU A 19 5.89 4.90 7.73
N GLN A 20 4.74 4.62 8.34
CA GLN A 20 4.56 3.62 9.38
C GLN A 20 3.49 2.60 9.01
N HIS A 21 3.54 1.42 9.65
CA HIS A 21 2.47 0.44 9.54
C HIS A 21 1.14 1.05 10.01
N GLY A 22 0.09 0.90 9.21
CA GLY A 22 -1.24 1.42 9.51
C GLY A 22 -1.49 2.85 9.01
N ASP A 23 -0.49 3.55 8.48
CA ASP A 23 -0.68 4.87 7.88
C ASP A 23 -1.70 4.83 6.74
N ARG A 24 -2.52 5.87 6.64
CA ARG A 24 -3.40 6.08 5.49
C ARG A 24 -2.68 6.96 4.48
N VAL A 25 -2.55 6.45 3.26
CA VAL A 25 -1.86 7.13 2.17
C VAL A 25 -2.78 7.27 0.96
N ARG A 26 -2.43 8.21 0.08
CA ARG A 26 -2.99 8.29 -1.27
C ARG A 26 -1.95 7.81 -2.27
N LEU A 27 -2.26 6.73 -2.98
CA LEU A 27 -1.47 6.27 -4.12
C LEU A 27 -1.96 6.98 -5.37
N GLN A 28 -1.03 7.50 -6.16
CA GLN A 28 -1.34 8.24 -7.38
C GLN A 28 -0.54 7.67 -8.55
N THR A 29 -1.24 7.45 -9.65
CA THR A 29 -0.65 7.22 -10.98
C THR A 29 -1.25 8.24 -11.95
N PRO A 30 -0.68 8.46 -13.14
CA PRO A 30 -1.29 9.35 -14.12
C PRO A 30 -2.76 9.01 -14.47
N GLY A 31 -3.14 7.73 -14.34
CA GLY A 31 -4.50 7.26 -14.62
C GLY A 31 -5.50 7.39 -13.46
N GLY A 32 -5.06 7.78 -12.25
CA GLY A 32 -5.97 7.95 -11.12
C GLY A 32 -5.31 7.88 -9.75
N SER A 33 -6.14 7.85 -8.71
CA SER A 33 -5.66 7.74 -7.34
C SER A 33 -6.61 6.93 -6.46
N VAL A 34 -6.06 6.35 -5.40
CA VAL A 34 -6.84 5.59 -4.43
C VAL A 34 -6.29 5.81 -3.02
N GLU A 35 -7.18 5.82 -2.02
CA GLU A 35 -6.77 5.73 -0.62
C GLU A 35 -6.48 4.28 -0.24
N ALA A 36 -5.39 4.09 0.50
CA ALA A 36 -4.97 2.80 1.00
C ALA A 36 -4.38 2.91 2.40
N GLN A 37 -4.25 1.78 3.08
CA GLN A 37 -3.53 1.65 4.34
C GLN A 37 -2.23 0.87 4.13
N ILE A 38 -1.16 1.33 4.78
CA ILE A 38 0.17 0.73 4.69
C ILE A 38 0.29 -0.53 5.54
N SER A 39 0.81 -1.60 4.94
CA SER A 39 1.34 -2.78 5.62
C SER A 39 2.85 -2.88 5.35
N LEU A 40 3.65 -2.93 6.39
CA LEU A 40 5.09 -3.19 6.25
C LEU A 40 5.35 -4.69 6.28
N LEU A 41 5.96 -5.22 5.22
CA LEU A 41 6.25 -6.66 5.07
C LEU A 41 7.67 -6.85 4.52
N ASP A 42 8.52 -7.61 5.23
CA ASP A 42 9.89 -7.92 4.79
C ASP A 42 9.94 -8.72 3.47
N GLY A 43 8.88 -9.48 3.18
CA GLY A 43 8.75 -10.27 1.95
C GLY A 43 8.51 -9.45 0.68
N VAL A 44 8.23 -8.14 0.80
CA VAL A 44 8.15 -7.24 -0.35
C VAL A 44 9.54 -6.77 -0.72
N MET A 45 9.90 -6.89 -2.00
CA MET A 45 11.19 -6.40 -2.50
C MET A 45 11.27 -4.87 -2.40
N PRO A 46 12.39 -4.27 -1.96
CA PRO A 46 12.55 -2.82 -1.95
C PRO A 46 12.28 -2.18 -3.31
N GLY A 47 11.55 -1.06 -3.32
CA GLY A 47 11.08 -0.35 -4.52
C GLY A 47 9.80 -0.90 -5.14
N VAL A 48 9.21 -1.96 -4.56
CA VAL A 48 7.96 -2.56 -5.05
C VAL A 48 6.80 -2.21 -4.12
N ILE A 49 5.67 -1.85 -4.70
CA ILE A 49 4.39 -1.75 -4.00
C ILE A 49 3.56 -2.98 -4.36
N ALA A 50 3.25 -3.81 -3.37
CA ALA A 50 2.31 -4.91 -3.54
C ALA A 50 0.89 -4.43 -3.22
N ILE A 51 -0.03 -4.62 -4.16
CA ILE A 51 -1.43 -4.22 -3.99
C ILE A 51 -2.26 -5.49 -3.91
N GLU A 52 -2.96 -5.68 -2.79
CA GLU A 52 -3.96 -6.74 -2.70
C GLU A 52 -5.18 -6.30 -3.52
N THR A 53 -5.40 -6.95 -4.67
CA THR A 53 -6.62 -6.77 -5.43
C THR A 53 -7.61 -7.88 -5.04
N ARG A 54 -8.74 -7.52 -4.43
CA ARG A 54 -9.90 -8.43 -4.41
C ARG A 54 -10.58 -8.35 -5.76
N LEU A 55 -10.11 -9.11 -6.73
CA LEU A 55 -10.88 -9.36 -7.94
C LEU A 55 -12.09 -10.23 -7.55
N TRP A 56 -13.27 -9.76 -7.94
CA TRP A 56 -14.59 -10.44 -7.94
C TRP A 56 -15.08 -11.03 -6.59
N ALA A 57 -15.71 -10.20 -5.77
CA ALA A 57 -16.70 -10.71 -4.81
C ALA A 57 -17.94 -9.80 -4.84
N SER A 58 -18.62 -9.79 -5.99
CA SER A 58 -20.08 -9.62 -6.13
C SER A 58 -20.48 -9.84 -7.58
#